data_AF-A0A8J8EE37-F1
#
_entry.id   AF-A0A8J8EE37-F1
#
_cell.length_a   1.000
_cell.length_b   1.000
_cell.length_c   1.000
_cell.angle_alpha   90.00
_cell.angle_beta   90.00
_cell.angle_gamma   90.00
#
_symmetry.space_group_name_H-M   'P 1'
#
loop_
_entity.id
_entity.type
_entity.pdbx_description
1 polymer ?
#
loop_
_entity_poly.entity_id
_entity_poly.type
_entity_poly.pdbx_seq_one_letter_code
_entity_poly.pdbx_strand_id
1 'polypeptide(L)'
;MGHTIYYRISIDGWEEFRDFLEKVCEGLGFRVVGGEDSVIILPECRGVEPLEIKKNGEGFVKTNLVEPCHSIYLLLLHSVSSFGSVELWED
;
A
#
# COMPACT_ATOMS: atom_id res chain seq x y z
N MET A 1 21.49 -1.57 -3.84
CA MET A 1 20.31 -1.87 -4.68
C MET A 1 19.35 -2.62 -3.80
N GLY A 2 18.11 -2.18 -3.73
CA GLY A 2 17.13 -2.61 -2.75
C GLY A 2 15.85 -3.03 -3.45
N HIS A 3 15.18 -4.04 -2.92
CA HIS A 3 14.00 -4.63 -3.54
C HIS A 3 12.80 -3.67 -3.53
N THR A 4 12.15 -3.54 -4.67
CA THR A 4 11.11 -2.56 -4.97
C THR A 4 9.85 -3.28 -5.45
N ILE A 5 8.70 -2.91 -4.89
CA ILE A 5 7.40 -3.31 -5.40
C ILE A 5 6.90 -2.18 -6.30
N TYR A 6 6.49 -2.50 -7.53
CA TYR A 6 5.87 -1.58 -8.46
C TYR A 6 4.41 -1.96 -8.64
N TYR A 7 3.55 -0.96 -8.82
CA TYR A 7 2.13 -1.18 -8.99
C TYR A 7 1.47 -0.19 -9.93
N ARG A 8 0.38 -0.64 -10.56
CA ARG A 8 -0.62 0.17 -11.25
C ARG A 8 -1.99 -0.16 -10.68
N ILE A 9 -2.78 0.85 -10.33
CA ILE A 9 -4.06 0.70 -9.63
C ILE A 9 -5.15 1.63 -10.16
N SER A 10 -6.40 1.18 -10.02
CA SER A 10 -7.62 1.97 -10.22
C SER A 10 -8.62 1.55 -9.15
N ILE A 11 -9.06 2.46 -8.29
CA ILE A 11 -9.97 2.16 -7.17
C ILE A 11 -11.31 2.85 -7.41
N ASP A 12 -12.35 2.03 -7.63
CA ASP A 12 -13.71 2.50 -7.87
C ASP A 12 -14.42 2.82 -6.54
N GLY A 13 -14.26 1.95 -5.53
CA GLY A 13 -14.81 2.12 -4.17
C GLY A 13 -13.81 2.77 -3.22
N TRP A 14 -13.52 4.06 -3.41
CA TRP A 14 -12.45 4.76 -2.69
C TRP A 14 -12.72 4.87 -1.18
N GLU A 15 -13.93 5.25 -0.78
CA GLU A 15 -14.27 5.39 0.64
C GLU A 15 -14.27 4.03 1.34
N GLU A 16 -14.83 2.99 0.70
CA GLU A 16 -14.81 1.63 1.24
C GLU A 16 -13.40 1.07 1.37
N PHE A 17 -12.53 1.36 0.39
CA PHE A 17 -11.12 1.00 0.42
C PHE A 17 -10.39 1.69 1.57
N ARG A 18 -10.63 3.00 1.78
CA ARG A 18 -10.04 3.76 2.88
C ARG A 18 -10.45 3.19 4.24
N ASP A 19 -11.75 2.95 4.43
CA ASP A 19 -12.29 2.36 5.66
C ASP A 19 -11.70 0.98 5.95
N PHE A 20 -11.50 0.16 4.91
CA PHE A 20 -10.84 -1.14 5.03
C PHE A 20 -9.37 -0.96 5.43
N LEU A 21 -8.64 -0.08 4.73
CA LEU A 21 -7.22 0.12 4.93
C LEU A 21 -6.91 0.67 6.32
N GLU A 22 -7.68 1.64 6.80
CA GLU A 22 -7.53 2.21 8.13
C GLU A 22 -7.67 1.14 9.22
N LYS A 23 -8.70 0.28 9.14
CA LYS A 23 -8.91 -0.82 10.09
C LYS A 23 -7.78 -1.85 10.09
N VAL A 24 -7.31 -2.23 8.90
CA VAL A 24 -6.21 -3.19 8.77
C VAL A 24 -4.92 -2.60 9.32
N CYS A 25 -4.57 -1.36 8.93
CA CYS A 25 -3.35 -0.71 9.39
C CYS A 25 -3.38 -0.43 10.90
N GLU A 26 -4.52 -0.05 11.48
CA GLU A 26 -4.68 0.08 12.93
C GLU A 26 -4.36 -1.25 13.65
N GLY A 27 -4.92 -2.36 13.18
CA GLY A 27 -4.65 -3.69 13.74
C GLY A 27 -3.20 -4.14 13.61
N LEU A 28 -2.48 -3.62 12.61
CA LEU A 28 -1.05 -3.87 12.38
C LEU A 28 -0.13 -2.89 13.13
N GLY A 29 -0.68 -1.85 13.76
CA GLY A 29 0.09 -0.77 14.39
C GLY A 29 0.76 0.18 13.40
N PHE A 30 0.29 0.23 12.16
CA PHE A 30 0.78 1.15 11.13
C PHE A 30 0.02 2.46 11.19
N ARG A 31 0.73 3.58 10.99
CA ARG A 31 0.11 4.89 10.90
C ARG A 31 -0.37 5.16 9.48
N VAL A 32 -1.59 5.64 9.33
CA VAL A 32 -2.16 6.04 8.02
C VAL A 32 -2.36 7.56 7.99
N VAL A 33 -2.03 8.18 6.85
CA VAL A 33 -2.32 9.58 6.57
C VAL A 33 -3.20 9.63 5.32
N GLY A 34 -4.47 10.01 5.50
CA GLY A 34 -5.43 10.12 4.40
C GLY A 34 -5.39 11.48 3.72
N GLY A 35 -5.56 11.46 2.39
CA GLY A 35 -5.84 12.61 1.54
C GLY A 35 -7.12 12.39 0.71
N GLU A 36 -7.44 13.34 -0.16
CA GLU A 36 -8.62 13.26 -1.04
C GLU A 36 -8.46 12.14 -2.09
N ASP A 37 -7.29 12.06 -2.72
CA ASP A 37 -7.00 11.13 -3.83
C ASP A 37 -5.87 10.14 -3.54
N SER A 38 -5.33 10.14 -2.32
CA SER A 38 -4.30 9.17 -1.91
C SER A 38 -4.32 8.90 -0.42
N VAL A 39 -3.75 7.76 -0.03
CA VAL A 39 -3.49 7.37 1.36
C VAL A 39 -2.03 6.95 1.49
N ILE A 40 -1.39 7.38 2.57
CA ILE A 40 0.02 7.04 2.87
C ILE A 40 0.06 6.16 4.11
N ILE A 41 0.69 4.99 3.99
CA ILE A 41 0.93 4.06 5.09
C ILE A 41 2.37 4.23 5.57
N LEU A 42 2.52 4.40 6.87
CA LEU A 42 3.77 4.56 7.58
C LEU A 42 3.97 3.33 8.50
N PRO A 43 4.84 2.38 8.12
CA PRO A 43 5.00 1.11 8.86
C PRO A 43 5.92 1.24 10.08
N GLU A 44 6.53 2.42 10.29
CA GLU A 44 7.55 2.69 11.32
C GLU A 44 8.74 1.69 11.31
N CYS A 45 8.94 1.00 10.19
CA CYS A 45 9.98 0.00 10.03
C CYS A 45 11.23 0.60 9.36
N ARG A 46 12.40 0.40 9.97
CA ARG A 46 13.66 0.90 9.43
C ARG A 46 13.99 0.18 8.12
N GLY A 47 14.31 0.95 7.08
CA GLY A 47 14.67 0.39 5.78
C GLY A 47 13.46 0.06 4.90
N VAL A 48 12.26 0.50 5.27
CA VAL A 48 11.05 0.40 4.45
C VAL A 48 10.54 1.81 4.17
N GLU A 49 10.26 2.11 2.90
CA GLU A 49 9.67 3.38 2.51
C GLU A 49 8.16 3.41 2.84
N PRO A 50 7.57 4.60 3.11
CA PRO A 50 6.13 4.76 3.15
C PRO A 50 5.46 4.28 1.86
N LEU A 51 4.31 3.61 1.97
CA LEU A 51 3.53 3.19 0.83
C LEU A 51 2.43 4.22 0.54
N GLU A 52 2.47 4.85 -0.64
CA GLU A 52 1.43 5.76 -1.11
C GLU A 52 0.48 5.04 -2.08
N ILE A 53 -0.77 4.80 -1.67
CA ILE A 53 -1.79 4.25 -2.57
C ILE A 53 -2.64 5.41 -3.08
N LYS A 54 -2.56 5.68 -4.39
CA LYS A 54 -3.39 6.67 -5.06
C LYS A 54 -4.72 6.06 -5.47
N LYS A 55 -5.76 6.86 -5.56
CA LYS A 55 -7.06 6.40 -6.08
C LYS A 55 -6.93 5.83 -7.49
N ASN A 56 -6.07 6.43 -8.33
CA ASN A 56 -5.75 5.96 -9.67
C ASN A 56 -4.29 6.26 -10.01
N GLY A 57 -3.64 5.36 -10.76
CA GLY A 57 -2.34 5.59 -11.37
C GLY A 57 -1.30 4.53 -11.03
N GLU A 58 -0.03 4.93 -11.06
CA GLU A 58 1.13 4.06 -10.84
C GLU A 58 1.96 4.54 -9.65
N GLY A 59 2.68 3.60 -9.05
CA GLY A 59 3.61 3.89 -7.95
C GLY A 59 4.62 2.79 -7.77
N PHE A 60 5.52 3.01 -6.81
CA PHE A 60 6.49 2.04 -6.38
C PHE A 60 6.83 2.29 -4.90
N VAL A 61 7.33 1.26 -4.23
CA VAL A 61 7.81 1.37 -2.85
C VAL A 61 8.98 0.45 -2.61
N LYS A 62 10.04 0.96 -1.99
CA LYS A 62 11.19 0.14 -1.61
C LYS A 62 10.98 -0.46 -0.23
N THR A 63 10.99 -1.78 -0.18
CA THR A 63 10.82 -2.56 1.05
C THR A 63 12.12 -3.22 1.47
N ASN A 64 13.09 -3.34 0.56
CA ASN A 64 14.37 -4.00 0.80
C ASN A 64 14.23 -5.43 1.37
N LEU A 65 13.13 -6.12 1.06
CA LEU A 65 12.76 -7.43 1.62
C LEU A 65 12.72 -7.47 3.15
N VAL A 66 12.47 -6.33 3.80
CA VAL A 66 12.36 -6.27 5.26
C VAL A 66 11.00 -6.81 5.68
N GLU A 67 11.01 -7.99 6.29
CA GLU A 67 9.81 -8.64 6.81
C GLU A 67 9.44 -8.16 8.22
N PRO A 68 8.13 -8.12 8.56
CA PRO A 68 6.99 -8.55 7.74
C PRO A 68 6.45 -7.46 6.79
N CYS A 69 7.08 -6.28 6.75
CA CYS A 69 6.54 -5.13 6.02
C CYS A 69 6.44 -5.36 4.52
N HIS A 70 7.43 -6.05 3.94
CA HIS A 70 7.40 -6.46 2.54
C HIS A 70 6.15 -7.29 2.22
N SER A 71 5.95 -8.40 2.94
CA SER A 71 4.78 -9.26 2.76
C SER A 71 3.45 -8.53 3.02
N ILE A 72 3.40 -7.67 4.03
CA ILE A 72 2.21 -6.87 4.34
C ILE A 72 1.88 -5.91 3.19
N TYR A 73 2.88 -5.23 2.62
CA TYR A 73 2.65 -4.32 1.50
C TYR A 73 2.10 -5.03 0.28
N LEU A 74 2.61 -6.23 -0.04
CA LEU A 74 2.04 -7.06 -1.10
C LEU A 74 0.57 -7.39 -0.82
N LEU A 75 0.23 -7.78 0.41
CA LEU A 75 -1.16 -8.08 0.78
C LEU A 75 -2.07 -6.85 0.68
N LEU A 76 -1.62 -5.68 1.17
CA LEU A 76 -2.40 -4.44 1.10
C LEU A 76 -2.64 -4.02 -0.36
N LEU A 77 -1.60 -4.08 -1.20
CA LEU A 77 -1.70 -3.78 -2.62
C LEU A 77 -2.59 -4.79 -3.35
N HIS A 78 -2.46 -6.08 -3.08
CA HIS A 78 -3.36 -7.09 -3.67
C HIS A 78 -4.81 -6.90 -3.23
N SER A 79 -5.06 -6.41 -2.01
CA SER A 79 -6.41 -6.16 -1.51
C SER A 79 -7.15 -5.10 -2.32
N VAL A 80 -6.44 -4.22 -3.04
CA VAL A 80 -7.02 -3.25 -4.00
C VAL A 80 -7.91 -3.95 -5.04
N SER A 81 -7.59 -5.20 -5.43
CA SER A 81 -8.42 -5.99 -6.36
C SER A 81 -9.86 -6.20 -5.90
N SER A 82 -10.17 -6.03 -4.60
CA SER A 82 -11.54 -6.10 -4.08
C SER A 82 -12.34 -4.81 -4.25
N PHE A 83 -11.66 -3.70 -4.58
CA PHE A 83 -12.25 -2.36 -4.68
C PHE A 83 -12.05 -1.74 -6.07
N GLY A 84 -11.40 -2.46 -6.98
CA GLY A 84 -11.05 -2.01 -8.32
C GLY A 84 -10.04 -2.95 -8.99
N SER A 85 -8.97 -2.41 -9.57
CA SER A 85 -7.93 -3.18 -10.25
C SER A 85 -6.53 -2.87 -9.74
N VAL A 86 -5.65 -3.88 -9.78
CA VAL A 86 -4.24 -3.77 -9.42
C VAL A 86 -3.39 -4.70 -10.29
N GLU A 87 -2.28 -4.17 -10.80
CA GLU A 87 -1.17 -4.91 -11.39
C GLU A 87 0.05 -4.70 -10.49
N LEU A 88 0.77 -5.78 -10.16
CA LEU A 88 1.95 -5.78 -9.29
C LEU A 88 3.12 -6.48 -9.97
N TRP A 89 4.32 -5.95 -9.79
CA TRP A 89 5.57 -6.60 -10.19
C TRP A 89 6.72 -6.15 -9.30
N GLU A 90 7.78 -6.94 -9.27
CA GLU A 90 8.96 -6.77 -8.40
C GLU A 90 10.24 -6.77 -9.26
N ASP A 91 11.32 -6.17 -8.76
CA ASP A 91 12.63 -6.11 -9.44
C ASP A 91 13.62 -7.24 -9.08
#